data_AF-G7VD60-F1
#
_entry.id   AF-G7VD60-F1
#
_cell.length_a   1.000
_cell.length_b   1.000
_cell.length_c   1.000
_cell.angle_alpha   90.00
_cell.angle_beta   90.00
_cell.angle_gamma   90.00
#
_symmetry.space_group_name_H-M   'P 1'
#
loop_
_entity.id
_entity.type
_entity.pdbx_description
1 polymer ?
#
loop_
_entity_poly.entity_id
_entity_poly.type
_entity_poly.pdbx_seq_one_letter_code
_entity_poly.pdbx_strand_id
1 'polypeptide(L)'
;MHTDYSWHAIAVGNRILGLYNFIVLTAPPNWRLVIMPMASDVFRHREVDGVKWVRDGEVMHFIKDGAEAYTLKIKARPGRKEGRGVPITVNGHPGHYAVEERGGRLNLTVQFYCDHTDRTLKITIEGLRDLSALQYITHSRCH
;
A
#
# COMPACT_ATOMS: atom_id res chain seq x y z
N MET A 1 4.52 -8.38 23.00
CA MET A 1 3.87 -7.08 22.78
C MET A 1 2.85 -7.27 21.67
N HIS A 2 1.55 -7.26 22.00
CA HIS A 2 0.51 -7.15 20.99
C HIS A 2 0.53 -5.69 20.51
N THR A 3 1.19 -5.42 19.40
CA THR A 3 0.94 -4.17 18.68
C THR A 3 -0.43 -4.33 18.04
N ASP A 4 -1.45 -3.67 18.59
CA ASP A 4 -2.75 -3.61 17.93
C ASP A 4 -2.60 -2.74 16.68
N TYR A 5 -2.82 -3.33 15.52
CA TYR A 5 -2.84 -2.64 14.24
C TYR A 5 -4.11 -2.99 13.47
N SER A 6 -4.55 -2.07 12.62
CA SER A 6 -5.74 -2.25 11.81
C SER A 6 -5.38 -2.86 10.46
N TRP A 7 -6.24 -3.78 9.99
CA TRP A 7 -6.09 -4.44 8.69
C TRP A 7 -7.09 -3.86 7.70
N HIS A 8 -6.60 -3.50 6.51
CA HIS A 8 -7.42 -2.92 5.45
C HIS A 8 -7.18 -3.63 4.14
N ALA A 9 -8.19 -4.32 3.62
CA ALA A 9 -8.15 -4.86 2.27
C ALA A 9 -8.36 -3.72 1.26
N ILE A 10 -7.29 -3.38 0.52
CA ILE A 10 -7.37 -2.40 -0.56
C ILE A 10 -7.67 -3.15 -1.84
N ALA A 11 -8.88 -2.99 -2.34
CA ALA A 11 -9.36 -3.70 -3.52
C ALA A 11 -10.29 -2.82 -4.36
N VAL A 12 -10.36 -3.12 -5.64
CA VAL A 12 -11.30 -2.50 -6.59
C VAL A 12 -12.31 -3.55 -7.01
N GLY A 13 -13.59 -3.21 -6.90
CA GLY A 13 -14.68 -4.06 -7.34
C GLY A 13 -15.09 -3.80 -8.77
N ASN A 14 -15.23 -4.86 -9.56
CA ASN A 14 -15.92 -4.87 -10.84
C ASN A 14 -17.20 -5.70 -10.70
N ARG A 15 -18.33 -5.18 -11.18
CA ARG A 15 -19.64 -5.82 -11.03
C ARG A 15 -19.75 -7.19 -11.71
N ILE A 16 -18.99 -7.43 -12.78
CA ILE A 16 -19.03 -8.68 -13.56
C ILE A 16 -17.87 -9.58 -13.16
N LEU A 17 -16.67 -9.00 -13.02
CA LEU A 17 -15.43 -9.76 -12.87
C LEU A 17 -15.00 -9.98 -11.41
N GLY A 18 -15.70 -9.37 -10.45
CA GLY A 18 -15.45 -9.50 -9.02
C GLY A 18 -14.41 -8.52 -8.48
N LEU A 19 -13.78 -8.89 -7.36
CA LEU A 19 -12.80 -8.06 -6.65
C LEU A 19 -11.38 -8.27 -7.18
N TYR A 20 -10.62 -7.18 -7.25
CA TYR A 20 -9.21 -7.15 -7.57
C TYR A 20 -8.41 -6.52 -6.43
N ASN A 21 -7.55 -7.31 -5.80
CA ASN A 21 -6.84 -6.92 -4.59
C ASN A 21 -5.50 -6.25 -4.91
N PHE A 22 -5.26 -5.08 -4.35
CA PHE A 22 -3.96 -4.43 -4.38
C PHE A 22 -3.08 -4.98 -3.26
N ILE A 23 -3.52 -4.88 -2.02
CA ILE A 23 -2.75 -5.24 -0.83
C ILE A 23 -3.71 -5.38 0.36
N VAL A 24 -3.34 -6.19 1.35
CA VAL A 24 -3.90 -6.06 2.70
C VAL A 24 -2.96 -5.16 3.50
N LEU A 25 -3.32 -3.89 3.60
CA LEU A 25 -2.54 -2.85 4.27
C LEU A 25 -2.70 -2.99 5.78
N THR A 26 -1.58 -2.88 6.49
CA THR A 26 -1.56 -2.73 7.95
C THR A 26 -1.25 -1.28 8.31
N ALA A 27 -1.99 -0.75 9.28
CA ALA A 27 -1.94 0.65 9.65
C ALA A 27 -2.09 0.83 11.18
N PRO A 28 -1.71 1.99 11.72
CA PRO A 28 -2.07 2.37 13.08
C PRO A 28 -3.57 2.16 13.38
N PRO A 29 -3.94 1.77 14.61
CA PRO A 29 -5.33 1.39 14.94
C PRO A 29 -6.32 2.57 14.85
N ASN A 30 -5.83 3.80 15.01
CA ASN A 30 -6.58 5.05 14.90
C ASN A 30 -6.85 5.47 13.44
N TRP A 31 -6.15 4.89 12.46
CA TRP A 31 -6.32 5.27 11.06
C TRP A 31 -7.63 4.74 10.48
N ARG A 32 -8.34 5.62 9.78
CA ARG A 32 -9.55 5.28 9.04
C ARG A 32 -9.34 5.58 7.57
N LEU A 33 -9.50 4.57 6.72
CA LEU A 33 -9.47 4.78 5.27
C LEU A 33 -10.79 5.39 4.79
N VAL A 34 -10.66 6.46 4.02
CA VAL A 34 -11.76 7.12 3.33
C VAL A 34 -11.59 6.86 1.84
N ILE A 35 -12.51 6.07 1.31
CA ILE A 35 -12.51 5.65 -0.09
C ILE A 35 -12.75 6.87 -0.97
N MET A 36 -11.87 7.08 -1.94
CA MET A 36 -12.09 8.04 -3.02
C MET A 36 -12.77 7.35 -4.20
N PRO A 37 -13.97 7.77 -4.60
CA PRO A 37 -14.61 7.26 -5.79
C PRO A 37 -13.76 7.55 -7.04
N MET A 38 -13.71 6.59 -7.97
CA MET A 38 -13.07 6.72 -9.30
C MET A 38 -11.56 6.99 -9.32
N ALA A 39 -10.86 6.85 -8.19
CA ALA A 39 -9.42 7.05 -8.13
C ALA A 39 -8.65 5.72 -8.23
N SER A 40 -9.02 4.86 -9.17
CA SER A 40 -8.42 3.55 -9.34
C SER A 40 -8.45 3.03 -10.77
N ASP A 41 -7.33 2.49 -11.22
CA ASP A 41 -7.19 1.82 -12.52
C ASP A 41 -6.58 0.42 -12.34
N VAL A 42 -7.20 -0.58 -12.96
CA VAL A 42 -6.71 -1.97 -13.00
C VAL A 42 -6.51 -2.37 -14.45
N PHE A 43 -5.25 -2.52 -14.86
CA PHE A 43 -4.91 -2.89 -16.24
C PHE A 43 -4.69 -4.39 -16.40
N ARG A 44 -4.08 -5.04 -15.40
CA ARG A 44 -3.80 -6.48 -15.40
C ARG A 44 -3.90 -7.06 -14.00
N HIS A 45 -4.25 -8.33 -13.91
CA HIS A 45 -4.25 -9.09 -12.66
C HIS A 45 -3.53 -10.43 -12.84
N ARG A 46 -3.23 -11.06 -11.71
CA ARG A 46 -2.78 -12.45 -11.60
C ARG A 46 -3.59 -13.12 -10.50
N GLU A 47 -4.01 -14.36 -10.74
CA GLU A 47 -4.68 -15.16 -9.73
C GLU A 47 -3.65 -16.02 -8.99
N VAL A 48 -3.72 -16.01 -7.65
CA VAL A 48 -2.90 -16.83 -6.76
C VAL A 48 -3.85 -17.38 -5.69
N ASP A 49 -3.90 -18.70 -5.54
CA ASP A 49 -4.77 -19.40 -4.57
C ASP A 49 -6.25 -18.97 -4.64
N GLY A 50 -6.76 -18.74 -5.86
CA GLY A 50 -8.15 -18.32 -6.11
C GLY A 50 -8.42 -16.83 -5.84
N VAL A 51 -7.40 -16.04 -5.48
CA VAL A 51 -7.51 -14.61 -5.22
C VAL A 51 -6.91 -13.82 -6.39
N LYS A 52 -7.69 -12.87 -6.93
CA LYS A 52 -7.22 -11.95 -7.99
C LYS A 52 -6.43 -10.81 -7.36
N TRP A 53 -5.15 -10.72 -7.72
CA TRP A 53 -4.24 -9.66 -7.31
C TRP A 53 -3.89 -8.75 -8.49
N VAL A 54 -3.94 -7.43 -8.29
CA VAL A 54 -3.62 -6.45 -9.33
C VAL A 54 -2.14 -6.50 -9.67
N ARG A 55 -1.78 -6.90 -10.89
CA ARG A 55 -0.38 -6.98 -11.34
C ARG A 55 0.11 -5.67 -11.96
N ASP A 56 -0.79 -4.90 -12.56
CA ASP A 56 -0.54 -3.56 -13.07
C ASP A 56 -1.77 -2.68 -12.85
N GLY A 57 -1.58 -1.57 -12.14
CA GLY A 57 -2.65 -0.67 -11.75
C GLY A 57 -2.26 0.27 -10.62
N GLU A 58 -3.17 1.17 -10.28
CA GLU A 58 -3.01 2.08 -9.15
C GLU A 58 -4.36 2.41 -8.49
N VAL A 59 -4.29 2.79 -7.22
CA VAL A 59 -5.44 3.22 -6.44
C VAL A 59 -5.01 4.34 -5.48
N MET A 60 -5.89 5.32 -5.28
CA MET A 60 -5.70 6.43 -4.35
C MET A 60 -6.89 6.56 -3.40
N HIS A 61 -6.60 6.76 -2.12
CA HIS A 61 -7.58 6.99 -1.05
C HIS A 61 -7.07 8.05 -0.08
N PHE A 62 -7.91 8.48 0.85
CA PHE A 62 -7.47 9.27 2.00
C PHE A 62 -7.37 8.41 3.25
N ILE A 63 -6.49 8.80 4.16
CA ILE A 63 -6.43 8.31 5.54
C ILE A 63 -6.86 9.45 6.44
N LYS A 64 -7.81 9.20 7.34
CA LYS A 64 -8.12 10.10 8.46
C LYS A 64 -7.44 9.60 9.73
N ASP A 65 -6.77 10.51 10.42
CA ASP A 65 -6.13 10.30 11.71
C ASP A 65 -6.50 11.45 12.66
N GLY A 66 -7.59 11.28 13.42
CA GLY A 66 -8.15 12.35 14.23
C GLY A 66 -8.55 13.56 13.36
N ALA A 67 -7.91 14.70 13.59
CA ALA A 67 -8.10 15.93 12.81
C ALA A 67 -7.23 16.00 11.53
N GLU A 68 -6.28 15.09 11.38
CA GLU A 68 -5.36 15.05 10.24
C GLU A 68 -5.92 14.19 9.10
N ALA A 69 -5.50 14.53 7.88
CA ALA A 69 -5.78 13.76 6.68
C ALA A 69 -4.51 13.57 5.86
N TYR A 70 -4.31 12.36 5.36
CA TYR A 70 -3.18 11.98 4.51
C TYR A 70 -3.68 11.38 3.19
N THR A 71 -2.90 11.50 2.14
CA THR A 71 -3.20 10.84 0.86
C THR A 71 -2.47 9.50 0.81
N LEU A 72 -3.21 8.41 0.58
CA LEU A 72 -2.67 7.08 0.32
C LEU A 72 -2.70 6.81 -1.18
N LYS A 73 -1.57 6.41 -1.75
CA LYS A 73 -1.44 5.94 -3.14
C LYS A 73 -0.80 4.56 -3.13
N ILE A 74 -1.41 3.60 -3.82
CA ILE A 74 -0.84 2.26 -3.99
C ILE A 74 -0.74 1.98 -5.47
N LYS A 75 0.45 1.58 -5.91
CA LYS A 75 0.76 1.27 -7.30
C LYS A 75 1.36 -0.12 -7.40
N ALA A 76 0.80 -0.94 -8.28
CA ALA A 76 1.34 -2.24 -8.64
C ALA A 76 1.96 -2.15 -10.04
N ARG A 77 3.17 -2.67 -10.20
CA ARG A 77 3.84 -2.78 -11.51
C ARG A 77 4.35 -4.19 -11.74
N PRO A 78 4.23 -4.76 -12.96
CA PRO A 78 4.72 -6.10 -13.25
C PRO A 78 6.22 -6.26 -13.07
N GLY A 79 6.63 -7.41 -12.54
CA GLY A 79 8.03 -7.78 -12.36
C GLY A 79 8.75 -6.98 -11.27
N ARG A 80 10.04 -7.30 -11.09
CA ARG A 80 10.91 -6.62 -10.13
C ARG A 80 11.32 -5.24 -10.64
N LYS A 81 11.15 -4.21 -9.82
CA LYS A 81 11.65 -2.85 -10.07
C LYS A 81 12.70 -2.51 -9.04
N GLU A 82 13.71 -1.75 -9.46
CA GLU A 82 14.74 -1.25 -8.56
C GLU A 82 14.10 -0.32 -7.52
N GLY A 83 14.39 -0.60 -6.24
CA GLY A 83 14.04 0.27 -5.13
C GLY A 83 15.07 1.38 -4.96
N ARG A 84 14.66 2.47 -4.31
CA ARG A 84 15.56 3.54 -3.85
C ARG A 84 15.28 3.83 -2.39
N GLY A 85 16.30 4.28 -1.67
CA GLY A 85 16.20 4.66 -0.27
C GLY A 85 16.79 3.61 0.66
N VAL A 86 16.27 3.56 1.90
CA VAL A 86 16.79 2.73 2.98
C VAL A 86 16.18 1.32 2.89
N PRO A 87 16.99 0.24 2.99
CA PRO A 87 16.48 -1.12 2.99
C PRO A 87 15.47 -1.39 4.10
N ILE A 88 14.44 -2.19 3.80
CA ILE A 88 13.42 -2.63 4.75
C ILE A 88 12.87 -4.00 4.36
N THR A 89 12.24 -4.69 5.30
CA THR A 89 11.50 -5.93 5.05
C THR A 89 10.02 -5.70 5.29
N VAL A 90 9.18 -6.05 4.31
CA VAL A 90 7.72 -5.99 4.39
C VAL A 90 7.18 -7.40 4.34
N ASN A 91 6.74 -7.93 5.48
CA ASN A 91 6.18 -9.28 5.63
C ASN A 91 7.04 -10.36 4.94
N GLY A 92 8.36 -10.34 5.19
CA GLY A 92 9.32 -11.26 4.59
C GLY A 92 9.85 -10.84 3.21
N HIS A 93 9.27 -9.83 2.56
CA HIS A 93 9.74 -9.35 1.26
C HIS A 93 10.80 -8.24 1.42
N PRO A 94 11.97 -8.36 0.75
CA PRO A 94 12.94 -7.27 0.72
C PRO A 94 12.40 -6.08 -0.08
N GLY A 95 12.62 -4.89 0.44
CA GLY A 95 12.16 -3.64 -0.13
C GLY A 95 13.02 -2.46 0.31
N HIS A 96 12.56 -1.26 -0.04
CA HIS A 96 13.17 -0.01 0.37
C HIS A 96 12.09 0.99 0.76
N TYR A 97 12.41 1.89 1.68
CA TYR A 97 11.60 3.08 1.91
C TYR A 97 12.40 4.36 1.66
N ALA A 98 11.69 5.40 1.23
CA ALA A 98 12.23 6.74 1.02
C ALA A 98 11.28 7.76 1.63
N VAL A 99 11.83 8.88 2.09
CA VAL A 99 11.09 9.97 2.70
C VAL A 99 11.48 11.26 2.02
N GLU A 100 10.48 12.02 1.57
CA GLU A 100 10.66 13.37 1.04
C GLU A 100 9.91 14.35 1.93
N GLU A 101 10.54 15.48 2.27
CA GLU A 101 9.87 16.54 3.04
C GLU A 101 9.31 17.61 2.09
N ARG A 102 8.05 17.98 2.30
CA ARG A 102 7.37 19.04 1.54
C ARG A 102 6.53 19.90 2.49
N GLY A 103 6.94 21.15 2.69
CA GLY A 103 6.21 22.10 3.52
C GLY A 103 6.09 21.67 4.99
N GLY A 104 7.15 21.09 5.56
CA GLY A 104 7.15 20.59 6.95
C GLY A 104 6.34 19.30 7.15
N ARG A 105 5.95 18.61 6.08
CA ARG A 105 5.26 17.32 6.11
C ARG A 105 6.05 16.27 5.36
N LEU A 106 5.89 15.01 5.75
CA LEU A 106 6.62 13.88 5.22
C LEU A 106 5.79 13.13 4.17
N ASN A 107 6.42 12.81 3.06
CA ASN A 107 5.92 11.88 2.06
C ASN A 107 6.71 10.58 2.16
N LEU A 108 6.10 9.56 2.76
CA LEU A 108 6.69 8.23 2.90
C LEU A 108 6.38 7.40 1.66
N THR A 109 7.39 6.78 1.07
CA THR A 109 7.22 5.76 0.03
C THR A 109 7.87 4.45 0.48
N VAL A 110 7.13 3.35 0.43
CA VAL A 110 7.61 1.99 0.65
C VAL A 110 7.45 1.19 -0.63
N GLN A 111 8.51 0.56 -1.12
CA GLN A 111 8.51 -0.26 -2.32
C GLN A 111 9.10 -1.64 -2.05
N PHE A 112 8.39 -2.69 -2.47
CA PHE A 112 8.85 -4.07 -2.32
C PHE A 112 8.31 -4.97 -3.44
N TYR A 113 9.04 -6.05 -3.72
CA TYR A 113 8.67 -7.02 -4.75
C TYR A 113 8.08 -8.28 -4.13
N CYS A 114 7.03 -8.82 -4.74
CA CYS A 114 6.39 -10.07 -4.33
C CYS A 114 6.58 -11.13 -5.42
N ASP A 115 7.31 -12.20 -5.11
CA ASP A 115 7.56 -13.31 -6.04
C ASP A 115 6.28 -14.11 -6.35
N HIS A 116 5.36 -14.24 -5.39
CA HIS A 116 4.10 -14.99 -5.56
C HIS A 116 3.16 -14.33 -6.59
N THR A 117 3.08 -13.00 -6.57
CA THR A 117 2.21 -12.23 -7.49
C THR A 117 2.97 -11.63 -8.67
N ASP A 118 4.29 -11.80 -8.73
CA ASP A 118 5.19 -11.28 -9.76
C ASP A 118 4.94 -9.79 -10.09
N ARG A 119 5.00 -8.98 -9.02
CA ARG A 119 4.80 -7.53 -9.08
C ARG A 119 5.60 -6.81 -8.02
N THR A 120 5.98 -5.58 -8.33
CA THR A 120 6.46 -4.60 -7.36
C THR A 120 5.29 -3.74 -6.89
N LEU A 121 5.12 -3.65 -5.57
CA LEU A 121 4.18 -2.75 -4.93
C LEU A 121 4.90 -1.50 -4.44
N LYS A 122 4.29 -0.34 -4.67
CA LYS A 122 4.71 0.94 -4.12
C LYS A 122 3.55 1.54 -3.34
N ILE A 123 3.73 1.73 -2.04
CA ILE A 123 2.80 2.38 -1.13
C ILE A 123 3.36 3.77 -0.83
N THR A 124 2.61 4.82 -1.14
CA THR A 124 3.00 6.20 -0.84
C THR A 124 1.95 6.82 0.07
N ILE A 125 2.40 7.45 1.16
CA ILE A 125 1.56 8.21 2.08
C ILE A 125 2.10 9.65 2.13
N GLU A 126 1.27 10.60 1.73
CA GLU A 126 1.65 12.01 1.63
C GLU A 126 1.06 12.82 2.79
N GLY A 127 1.84 13.77 3.32
CA GLY A 127 1.38 14.71 4.34
C GLY A 127 1.54 14.25 5.80
N LEU A 128 2.31 13.18 6.05
CA LEU A 128 2.56 12.65 7.39
C LEU A 128 3.26 13.66 8.30
N ARG A 129 3.00 13.57 9.61
CA ARG A 129 3.72 14.36 10.63
C ARG A 129 5.02 13.70 11.07
N ASP A 130 5.04 12.38 11.09
CA ASP A 130 6.18 11.56 11.50
C ASP A 130 6.17 10.22 10.74
N LEU A 131 7.18 9.37 11.00
CA LEU A 131 7.35 8.07 10.34
C LEU A 131 6.83 6.89 11.17
N SER A 132 6.05 7.12 12.23
CA SER A 132 5.53 6.04 13.09
C SER A 132 4.71 5.01 12.31
N ALA A 133 4.04 5.43 11.24
CA ALA A 133 3.28 4.55 10.34
C ALA A 133 4.14 3.46 9.68
N LEU A 134 5.45 3.70 9.49
CA LEU A 134 6.35 2.79 8.79
C LEU A 134 6.41 1.42 9.47
N GLN A 135 6.47 1.38 10.80
CA GLN A 135 6.55 0.13 11.57
C GLN A 135 5.30 -0.74 11.43
N TYR A 136 4.17 -0.14 11.06
CA TYR A 136 2.94 -0.87 10.81
C TYR A 136 2.94 -1.42 9.39
N ILE A 137 3.26 -0.58 8.40
CA ILE A 137 3.25 -0.95 6.96
C ILE A 137 4.10 -2.19 6.68
N THR A 138 5.19 -2.43 7.42
CA THR A 138 6.03 -3.62 7.30
C THR A 138 5.30 -4.94 7.57
N HIS A 139 4.11 -4.93 8.17
CA HIS A 139 3.28 -6.10 8.40
C HIS A 139 2.23 -6.34 7.30
N SER A 140 2.23 -5.52 6.23
CA SER A 140 1.24 -5.60 5.15
C SER A 140 1.45 -6.85 4.28
N ARG A 141 0.35 -7.44 3.82
CA ARG A 141 0.37 -8.66 3.01
C ARG A 141 0.04 -8.37 1.55
N CYS A 142 0.79 -9.00 0.64
CA CYS A 142 0.70 -8.77 -0.80
C CYS A 142 0.22 -10.00 -1.59
N HIS A 143 -0.01 -11.11 -0.89
CA HIS A 143 -0.61 -12.36 -1.35
C HIS A 143 -1.23 -13.07 -0.14
#